data_AF-A0AA96P9Z0-F1
#
_entry.id   AF-A0AA96P9Z0-F1
#
_cell.length_a   1.000
_cell.length_b   1.000
_cell.length_c   1.000
_cell.angle_alpha   90.00
_cell.angle_beta   90.00
_cell.angle_gamma   90.00
#
_symmetry.space_group_name_H-M   'P 1'
#
loop_
_entity.id
_entity.type
_entity.pdbx_description
1 polymer ?
#
loop_
_entity_poly.entity_id
_entity_poly.type
_entity_poly.pdbx_seq_one_letter_code
_entity_poly.pdbx_strand_id
1 'polypeptide(L)' 'MSIVQRHLAEHEERLVLIEEICIDTGALVLDTTTDEIYFSADEVAHKTAYVTVFQAWAKGTIKGTAEQVFVATKSILED' A
#
# COMPACT_ATOMS: atom_id res chain seq x y z
N MET A 1 -5.28 7.46 -24.55
CA MET A 1 -4.69 7.74 -23.22
C MET A 1 -3.21 7.97 -23.42
N SER A 2 -2.67 9.10 -22.95
CA SER A 2 -1.24 9.42 -23.02
C SER A 2 -0.44 8.49 -22.11
N ILE A 3 0.85 8.28 -22.40
CA ILE A 3 1.77 7.52 -21.54
C ILE A 3 1.81 8.08 -20.12
N VAL A 4 1.70 9.41 -19.97
CA VAL A 4 1.64 10.09 -18.67
C VAL A 4 0.39 9.71 -17.90
N GLN A 5 -0.76 9.66 -18.58
CA GLN A 5 -2.04 9.28 -17.96
C GLN A 5 -2.04 7.80 -17.53
N ARG A 6 -1.37 6.94 -18.29
CA ARG A 6 -1.21 5.52 -17.93
C ARG A 6 -0.36 5.37 -16.66
N HIS A 7 0.79 6.03 -16.60
CA HIS A 7 1.66 5.96 -15.43
C HIS A 7 1.01 6.53 -14.17
N LEU A 8 0.19 7.59 -14.30
CA LEU A 8 -0.58 8.12 -13.18
C LEU A 8 -1.59 7.08 -12.67
N ALA A 9 -2.38 6.49 -13.56
CA ALA A 9 -3.35 5.46 -13.18
C ALA A 9 -2.67 4.24 -12.52
N GLU A 10 -1.54 3.78 -13.05
CA GLU A 10 -0.77 2.67 -12.46
C GLU A 10 -0.20 3.03 -11.07
N HIS A 11 0.13 4.31 -10.84
CA HIS A 11 0.59 4.76 -9.53
C HIS A 11 -0.56 4.85 -8.52
N GLU A 12 -1.70 5.41 -8.92
CA GLU A 12 -2.91 5.50 -8.07
C GLU A 12 -3.41 4.09 -7.70
N GLU A 13 -3.52 3.18 -8.68
CA GLU A 13 -3.91 1.79 -8.43
C GLU A 13 -2.97 1.10 -7.44
N ARG A 14 -1.65 1.33 -7.57
CA ARG A 14 -0.67 0.78 -6.63
C ARG A 14 -0.87 1.32 -5.22
N LEU A 15 -1.16 2.61 -5.05
CA LEU A 15 -1.39 3.18 -3.72
C LEU A 15 -2.61 2.53 -3.05
N VAL A 16 -3.72 2.42 -3.78
CA VAL A 16 -4.95 1.79 -3.29
C VAL A 16 -4.73 0.34 -2.87
N LEU A 17 -4.05 -0.46 -3.71
CA LEU A 17 -3.77 -1.86 -3.38
C LEU A 17 -2.85 -2.02 -2.16
N ILE A 18 -1.88 -1.11 -2.00
CA ILE A 18 -0.98 -1.15 -0.84
C ILE A 18 -1.73 -0.75 0.43
N GLU A 19 -2.56 0.28 0.38
CA GLU A 19 -3.40 0.74 1.49
C GLU A 19 -4.36 -0.37 1.94
N GLU A 20 -5.04 -1.02 1.00
CA GLU A 20 -5.92 -2.17 1.28
C GLU A 20 -5.17 -3.30 2.01
N ILE A 21 -3.97 -3.67 1.53
CA ILE A 21 -3.13 -4.68 2.21
C ILE A 21 -2.73 -4.23 3.61
N CYS A 22 -2.41 -2.95 3.80
CA CYS A 22 -2.02 -2.43 5.11
C CYS A 22 -3.19 -2.44 6.10
N ILE A 23 -4.42 -2.19 5.63
CA ILE A 23 -5.65 -2.35 6.42
C ILE A 23 -5.89 -3.83 6.76
N ASP A 24 -5.81 -4.73 5.77
CA ASP A 24 -6.04 -6.17 5.93
C ASP A 24 -5.06 -6.83 6.91
N THR A 25 -3.81 -6.36 6.90
CA THR A 25 -2.76 -6.84 7.82
C THR A 25 -2.82 -6.19 9.20
N GLY A 26 -3.71 -5.20 9.40
CA GLY A 26 -3.88 -4.46 10.65
C GLY A 26 -2.76 -3.47 10.94
N ALA A 27 -1.94 -3.12 9.94
CA ALA A 27 -0.96 -2.04 10.05
C ALA A 27 -1.64 -0.66 9.97
N LEU A 28 -2.73 -0.57 9.21
CA LEU A 28 -3.66 0.54 9.21
C LEU A 28 -5.01 0.10 9.77
N VAL A 29 -5.68 1.03 10.43
CA VAL A 29 -7.05 0.85 10.94
C VAL A 29 -7.93 1.90 10.30
N LEU A 30 -8.92 1.46 9.53
CA LEU A 30 -9.98 2.32 9.00
C LEU A 30 -11.09 2.44 10.06
N ASP A 31 -11.32 3.64 10.57
CA ASP A 31 -12.52 3.93 11.35
C ASP A 31 -13.68 4.22 10.39
N THR A 32 -14.57 3.24 10.23
CA THR A 32 -15.73 3.33 9.34
C THR A 32 -16.76 4.38 9.77
N THR A 33 -16.61 4.97 10.97
CA THR A 33 -17.51 6.00 11.51
C THR A 33 -17.09 7.39 11.05
N THR A 34 -15.78 7.65 11.03
CA THR A 34 -15.19 8.94 10.66
C THR A 34 -14.58 8.93 9.26
N ASP A 35 -14.45 7.75 8.64
CA ASP A 35 -13.74 7.53 7.37
C ASP A 35 -12.26 7.96 7.45
N GLU A 36 -11.68 7.86 8.66
CA GLU A 36 -10.28 8.20 8.92
C GLU A 36 -9.41 6.93 9.03
N ILE A 37 -8.16 7.04 8.60
CA ILE A 37 -7.16 5.98 8.67
C ILE A 37 -6.14 6.31 9.76
N TYR A 38 -5.85 5.32 10.61
CA TYR A 38 -4.88 5.44 11.70
C TYR A 38 -3.80 4.37 11.60
N PHE A 39 -2.59 4.72 12.04
CA PHE A 39 -1.51 3.76 12.19
C PHE A 39 -1.73 2.87 13.41
N SER A 40 -1.57 1.57 13.20
CA SER A 40 -1.48 0.63 14.31
C SER A 40 -0.15 0.80 15.05
N ALA A 41 -0.19 0.66 16.38
CA ALA A 41 1.01 0.62 17.21
C ALA A 41 1.69 -0.76 17.20
N ASP A 42 1.13 -1.74 16.47
CA ASP A 42 1.68 -3.09 16.37
C ASP A 42 2.80 -3.17 15.33
N GLU A 43 4.05 -3.15 15.80
CA GLU A 43 5.23 -3.34 14.95
C GLU A 43 5.23 -4.65 14.14
N VAL A 44 4.57 -5.70 14.65
CA VAL A 44 4.44 -6.98 13.93
C VAL A 44 3.51 -6.81 12.74
N ALA A 45 2.41 -6.06 12.91
CA ALA A 45 1.49 -5.74 11.83
C ALA A 45 2.20 -4.93 10.73
N HIS A 46 2.98 -3.91 11.10
CA HIS A 46 3.79 -3.13 10.15
C HIS A 46 4.76 -4.00 9.33
N LYS A 47 5.53 -4.86 9.99
CA LYS A 47 6.45 -5.78 9.29
C LYS A 47 5.70 -6.77 8.40
N THR A 48 4.54 -7.24 8.85
CA THR A 48 3.67 -8.15 8.10
C THR A 48 3.08 -7.47 6.86
N ALA A 49 2.69 -6.20 6.96
CA ALA A 49 2.22 -5.39 5.85
C ALA A 49 3.27 -5.30 4.75
N TYR A 50 4.50 -4.90 5.09
CA TYR A 50 5.62 -4.89 4.13
C TYR A 50 5.80 -6.24 3.44
N VAL A 51 5.87 -7.34 4.20
CA VAL A 51 6.02 -8.68 3.63
C VAL A 51 4.88 -9.01 2.65
N THR A 52 3.64 -8.71 3.04
CA THR A 52 2.45 -9.04 2.26
C THR A 52 2.37 -8.21 0.97
N VAL A 53 2.72 -6.92 1.04
CA VAL A 53 2.82 -6.04 -0.13
C VAL A 53 3.85 -6.57 -1.12
N PHE A 54 5.05 -6.94 -0.66
CA PHE A 54 6.09 -7.47 -1.56
C PHE A 54 5.73 -8.84 -2.13
N GLN A 55 4.98 -9.67 -1.40
CA GLN A 55 4.42 -10.92 -1.95
C GLN A 55 3.37 -10.65 -3.03
N ALA A 56 2.49 -9.66 -2.84
CA ALA A 56 1.49 -9.26 -3.83
C ALA A 56 2.15 -8.69 -5.10
N TRP A 57 3.21 -7.89 -4.94
CA TRP A 57 4.04 -7.43 -6.05
C TRP A 57 4.73 -8.59 -6.78
N ALA A 58 5.35 -9.53 -6.06
CA ALA A 58 6.02 -10.69 -6.65
C ALA A 58 5.06 -11.60 -7.44
N LYS A 59 3.77 -11.64 -7.05
CA LYS A 59 2.69 -12.33 -7.78
C LYS A 59 2.16 -11.55 -8.99
N GLY A 60 2.59 -10.30 -9.18
CA GLY A 60 2.19 -9.43 -10.28
C GLY A 60 0.87 -8.69 -10.07
N THR A 61 0.30 -8.74 -8.86
CA THR A 61 -0.91 -8.01 -8.47
C THR A 61 -0.64 -6.51 -8.46
N ILE A 62 0.48 -6.08 -7.87
CA ILE A 62 0.90 -4.68 -7.83
C ILE A 62 1.87 -4.41 -8.99
N LYS A 63 1.62 -3.37 -9.78
CA LYS A 63 2.47 -2.99 -10.91
C LYS A 63 3.64 -2.09 -10.50
N GLY A 64 4.70 -2.15 -11.31
CA GLY A 64 5.89 -1.32 -11.16
C GLY A 64 7.11 -2.06 -10.63
N THR A 65 8.16 -1.29 -10.31
CA THR A 65 9.42 -1.83 -9.79
C THR A 65 9.33 -2.08 -8.28
N ALA A 66 10.22 -2.94 -7.76
CA ALA A 66 10.34 -3.17 -6.31
C ALA A 66 10.57 -1.86 -5.54
N GLU A 67 11.37 -0.95 -6.10
CA GLU A 67 11.64 0.37 -5.52
C GLU A 67 10.39 1.24 -5.47
N GLN A 68 9.60 1.29 -6.54
CA GLN A 68 8.35 2.06 -6.54
C GLN A 68 7.34 1.52 -5.52
N VAL A 69 7.26 0.20 -5.37
CA VAL A 69 6.42 -0.44 -4.36
C VAL A 69 6.94 -0.15 -2.95
N PHE A 70 8.25 -0.21 -2.73
CA PHE A 70 8.87 0.13 -1.45
C PHE A 70 8.54 1.56 -1.03
N VAL A 71 8.78 2.53 -1.92
CA VAL A 71 8.54 3.95 -1.66
C VAL A 71 7.07 4.21 -1.36
N ALA A 72 6.16 3.61 -2.14
CA ALA A 72 4.72 3.73 -1.93
C ALA A 72 4.29 3.14 -0.56
N THR A 73 4.80 1.96 -0.21
CA THR A 73 4.52 1.32 1.09
C THR A 73 5.02 2.18 2.25
N LYS A 74 6.23 2.72 2.12
CA LYS A 74 6.81 3.59 3.12
C LYS A 74 5.98 4.86 3.31
N SER A 75 5.56 5.50 2.23
CA SER A 75 4.74 6.72 2.30
C SER A 75 3.37 6.45 2.93
N ILE A 76 2.82 5.23 2.81
CA ILE A 76 1.55 4.86 3.43
C ILE A 76 1.71 4.51 4.92
N LEU A 77 2.84 3.95 5.34
CA LEU A 77 3.06 3.45 6.71
C LEU A 77 3.85 4.39 7.64
N GLU A 78 4.58 5.35 7.07
CA GLU A 78 5.57 6.15 7.82
C GLU A 78 5.51 7.67 7.55
N ASP A 79 4.76 8.16 6.56
CA ASP A 79 4.50 9.61 6.37
C ASP A 79 3.18 10.04 7.03
#